data_AF-A0A142YJ82-F1
#
_entry.id   AF-A0A142YJ82-F1
#
_cell.length_a   1.000
_cell.length_b   1.000
_cell.length_c   1.000
_cell.angle_alpha   90.00
_cell.angle_beta   90.00
_cell.angle_gamma   90.00
#
_symmetry.space_group_name_H-M   'P 1'
#
loop_
_entity.id
_entity.type
_entity.pdbx_description
1 polymer ?
#
loop_
_entity_poly.entity_id
_entity_poly.type
_entity_poly.pdbx_seq_one_letter_code
_entity_poly.pdbx_strand_id
1 'polypeptide(L)'
;MNYTYLWLTLGLACLLVLVLLSTATSLFLVRRLDGLSQAHDATEQRVIQLAYELRRLERLTDGMARRRGIATSSDAEEDLENAEPPPPTPLISVPDLGFEGGPQDFGGLAKKHGEIWALVDAGRTPLEIAQETGRPIGQVELIVGLYWQHHDSHKQGRHDGPR
;
A
#
# COMPACT_ATOMS: atom_id res chain seq x y z
N MET A 1 58.91 -41.98 -7.48
CA MET A 1 57.95 -41.52 -8.51
C MET A 1 56.53 -41.37 -7.95
N ASN A 2 56.34 -40.88 -6.72
CA ASN A 2 55.02 -40.91 -6.04
C ASN A 2 54.42 -39.52 -5.76
N TYR A 3 55.20 -38.43 -5.89
CA TYR A 3 54.75 -37.09 -5.54
C TYR A 3 53.71 -36.51 -6.49
N THR A 4 53.81 -36.79 -7.80
CA THR A 4 52.85 -36.31 -8.81
C THR A 4 51.45 -36.89 -8.58
N TYR A 5 51.36 -38.17 -8.21
CA TYR A 5 50.08 -38.81 -7.88
C TYR A 5 49.44 -38.23 -6.62
N LEU A 6 50.22 -37.90 -5.59
CA LEU A 6 49.71 -37.26 -4.38
C LEU A 6 49.11 -35.87 -4.65
N TRP A 7 49.76 -35.06 -5.48
CA TRP A 7 49.22 -33.75 -5.88
C TRP A 7 47.94 -33.88 -6.69
N LEU A 8 47.87 -34.87 -7.59
CA LEU A 8 46.69 -35.10 -8.42
C LEU A 8 45.50 -35.60 -7.60
N THR A 9 45.71 -36.52 -6.66
CA THR A 9 44.63 -37.00 -5.78
C THR A 9 44.16 -35.93 -4.81
N LEU A 10 45.07 -35.10 -4.27
CA LEU A 10 44.71 -33.97 -3.41
C LEU A 10 43.91 -32.91 -4.16
N GLY A 11 44.31 -32.57 -5.39
CA GLY A 11 43.58 -31.65 -6.25
C GLY A 11 42.19 -32.17 -6.62
N LEU A 12 42.08 -33.46 -6.98
CA LEU A 12 40.81 -34.10 -7.29
C LEU A 12 39.88 -34.16 -6.07
N ALA A 13 40.42 -34.51 -4.90
CA ALA A 13 39.66 -34.50 -3.65
C ALA A 13 39.17 -33.09 -3.30
N CYS A 14 40.00 -32.05 -3.49
CA CYS A 14 39.62 -30.66 -3.26
C CYS A 14 38.47 -30.22 -4.18
N LEU A 15 38.57 -30.53 -5.48
CA LEU A 15 37.49 -30.23 -6.43
C LEU A 15 36.19 -30.96 -6.08
N LEU A 16 36.28 -32.24 -5.69
CA LEU A 16 35.12 -33.03 -5.27
C LEU A 16 34.46 -32.40 -4.04
N VAL A 17 35.24 -31.99 -3.03
CA VAL A 17 34.73 -31.30 -1.85
C VAL A 17 34.05 -29.98 -2.23
N LEU A 18 34.63 -29.18 -3.12
CA LEU A 18 34.02 -27.92 -3.57
C LEU A 18 32.69 -28.14 -4.30
N VAL A 19 32.61 -29.17 -5.15
CA VAL A 19 31.35 -29.55 -5.82
C VAL A 19 30.31 -30.00 -4.81
N LEU A 20 30.69 -30.84 -3.83
CA LEU A 20 29.78 -31.25 -2.77
C LEU A 20 29.30 -30.05 -1.93
N LEU A 21 30.19 -29.12 -1.59
CA LEU A 21 29.82 -27.92 -0.82
C LEU A 21 28.89 -26.99 -1.62
N SER A 22 29.13 -26.86 -2.93
CA SER A 22 28.28 -26.09 -3.84
C SER A 22 26.89 -26.72 -3.97
N THR A 23 26.80 -28.04 -4.15
CA THR A 23 25.51 -28.75 -4.21
C THR A 23 24.77 -28.75 -2.88
N ALA A 24 25.47 -28.85 -1.75
CA ALA A 24 24.86 -28.76 -0.42
C ALA A 24 24.29 -27.37 -0.15
N THR A 25 25.02 -26.31 -0.53
CA THR A 25 24.56 -24.93 -0.37
C THR A 25 23.38 -24.61 -1.28
N SER A 26 23.37 -25.09 -2.54
CA SER A 26 22.22 -24.90 -3.43
C SER A 26 20.97 -25.61 -2.91
N LEU A 27 21.09 -26.86 -2.45
CA LEU A 27 19.96 -27.59 -1.83
C LEU A 27 19.45 -26.91 -0.56
N PHE A 28 20.35 -26.36 0.26
CA PHE A 28 19.97 -25.59 1.44
C PHE A 28 19.20 -24.31 1.06
N LEU A 29 19.64 -23.59 0.04
CA LEU A 29 18.96 -22.39 -0.45
C LEU A 29 17.57 -22.71 -1.00
N VAL A 30 17.42 -23.79 -1.78
CA VAL A 30 16.11 -24.23 -2.31
C VAL A 30 15.16 -24.52 -1.16
N ARG A 31 15.57 -25.32 -0.17
CA ARG A 31 14.72 -25.61 0.99
C ARG A 31 14.34 -24.38 1.80
N ARG A 32 15.24 -23.41 1.88
CA ARG A 32 14.98 -22.15 2.57
C ARG A 32 14.00 -21.26 1.80
N LEU A 33 14.13 -21.22 0.47
CA LEU A 33 13.20 -20.52 -0.41
C LEU A 33 11.80 -21.15 -0.35
N ASP A 34 11.71 -22.48 -0.34
CA ASP A 34 10.43 -23.19 -0.18
C ASP A 34 9.75 -22.82 1.13
N GLY A 35 10.50 -22.77 2.23
CA GLY A 35 9.98 -22.34 3.53
C GLY A 35 9.48 -20.89 3.53
N LEU A 36 10.19 -20.00 2.83
CA LEU A 36 9.76 -18.59 2.67
C LEU A 36 8.52 -18.47 1.79
N SER A 37 8.44 -19.24 0.70
CA SER A 37 7.26 -19.28 -0.18
C SER A 37 6.02 -19.71 0.59
N GLN A 38 6.13 -20.78 1.39
CA GLN A 38 5.01 -21.25 2.21
C GLN A 38 4.56 -20.22 3.25
N ALA A 39 5.51 -19.50 3.86
CA ALA A 39 5.19 -18.41 4.77
C ALA A 39 4.48 -17.26 4.05
N HIS A 40 4.89 -16.94 2.81
CA HIS A 40 4.26 -15.93 1.99
C HIS A 40 2.82 -16.31 1.62
N ASP A 41 2.60 -17.54 1.14
CA ASP A 41 1.26 -18.06 0.81
C ASP A 41 0.32 -18.00 2.02
N ALA A 42 0.84 -18.31 3.22
CA ALA A 42 0.07 -18.21 4.46
C ALA A 42 -0.31 -16.75 4.80
N THR A 43 0.57 -15.79 4.50
CA THR A 43 0.24 -14.36 4.68
C THR A 43 -0.78 -13.88 3.65
N GLU A 44 -0.67 -14.30 2.39
CA GLU A 44 -1.64 -13.96 1.35
C GLU A 44 -3.04 -14.49 1.70
N GLN A 45 -3.13 -15.73 2.17
CA GLN A 45 -4.40 -16.32 2.62
C GLN A 45 -5.06 -15.51 3.75
N ARG A 46 -4.25 -15.03 4.72
CA ARG A 46 -4.77 -14.18 5.81
C ARG A 46 -5.26 -12.83 5.29
N VAL A 47 -4.55 -12.21 4.34
CA VAL A 47 -4.97 -10.95 3.73
C VAL A 47 -6.29 -11.14 2.97
N ILE A 48 -6.42 -12.21 2.19
CA ILE A 48 -7.66 -12.54 1.46
C ILE A 48 -8.81 -12.77 2.45
N GLN A 49 -8.57 -13.50 3.55
CA GLN A 49 -9.57 -13.72 4.59
C GLN A 49 -10.03 -12.40 5.22
N LEU A 50 -9.10 -11.51 5.59
CA LEU A 50 -9.43 -10.20 6.15
C LEU A 50 -10.19 -9.33 5.15
N ALA A 51 -9.81 -9.32 3.88
CA ALA A 51 -10.52 -8.59 2.83
C ALA A 51 -11.96 -9.10 2.67
N TYR A 52 -12.16 -10.42 2.75
CA TYR A 52 -13.50 -11.02 2.73
C TYR A 52 -14.33 -10.63 3.97
N GLU A 53 -13.73 -10.67 5.16
CA GLU A 53 -14.42 -10.28 6.39
C GLU A 53 -14.78 -8.80 6.41
N LEU A 54 -13.89 -7.91 5.95
CA LEU A 54 -14.20 -6.49 5.79
C LEU A 54 -15.37 -6.27 4.84
N ARG A 55 -15.34 -6.89 3.66
CA ARG A 55 -16.44 -6.81 2.68
C ARG A 55 -17.75 -7.37 3.24
N ARG A 56 -17.67 -8.41 4.07
CA ARG A 56 -18.83 -9.01 4.74
C ARG A 56 -19.41 -8.06 5.79
N LEU A 57 -18.56 -7.44 6.60
CA LEU A 57 -18.97 -6.46 7.61
C LEU A 57 -19.58 -5.21 6.98
N GLU A 58 -18.98 -4.71 5.89
CA GLU A 58 -19.49 -3.59 5.11
C GLU A 58 -20.93 -3.84 4.61
N ARG A 59 -21.20 -5.03 4.06
CA ARG A 59 -22.57 -5.42 3.64
C ARG A 59 -23.56 -5.45 4.80
N LEU A 60 -23.11 -5.85 5.99
CA LEU A 60 -23.96 -5.85 7.20
C LEU A 60 -24.23 -4.43 7.68
N THR A 61 -23.23 -3.54 7.65
CA THR A 61 -23.41 -2.13 8.01
C THR A 61 -24.34 -1.41 7.04
N ASP A 62 -24.22 -1.65 5.74
CA ASP A 62 -25.13 -1.09 4.73
C ASP A 62 -26.58 -1.56 4.95
N GLY A 63 -26.77 -2.83 5.30
CA GLY A 63 -28.08 -3.38 5.63
C GLY A 63 -28.70 -2.73 6.87
N MET A 64 -27.90 -2.45 7.91
CA MET A 64 -28.34 -1.74 9.11
C MET A 64 -28.64 -0.27 8.82
N ALA A 65 -27.78 0.42 8.04
CA ALA A 65 -28.01 1.80 7.62
C ALA A 65 -29.31 1.93 6.82
N ARG A 66 -29.60 1.00 5.92
CA ARG A 66 -30.85 0.98 5.15
C ARG A 66 -32.08 0.70 6.01
N ARG A 67 -32.01 -0.25 6.94
CA ARG A 67 -33.11 -0.50 7.90
C ARG A 67 -33.36 0.71 8.81
N ARG A 68 -32.29 1.36 9.28
CA ARG A 68 -32.38 2.57 10.09
C ARG A 68 -32.99 3.73 9.30
N GLY A 69 -32.55 3.94 8.06
CA GLY A 69 -33.10 4.93 7.14
C GLY A 69 -34.60 4.77 6.91
N ILE A 70 -35.05 3.53 6.72
CA ILE A 70 -36.48 3.20 6.55
C ILE A 70 -37.29 3.46 7.84
N ALA A 71 -36.73 3.15 9.02
CA ALA A 71 -37.38 3.47 10.29
C ALA A 71 -37.49 5.00 10.51
N THR A 72 -36.44 5.77 10.21
CA THR A 72 -36.49 7.24 10.29
C THR A 72 -37.38 7.90 9.24
N SER A 73 -37.66 7.25 8.10
CA SER A 73 -38.60 7.78 7.11
C SER A 73 -40.06 7.40 7.39
N SER A 74 -40.31 6.43 8.26
CA SER A 74 -41.68 6.01 8.65
C SER A 74 -42.24 6.80 9.83
N ASP A 75 -41.38 7.41 10.65
CA ASP A 75 -41.77 8.16 11.85
C ASP A 75 -41.65 9.69 11.68
N ALA A 76 -41.41 10.18 10.45
CA ALA A 76 -41.18 11.61 10.17
C ALA A 76 -42.39 12.37 9.59
N GLU A 77 -43.55 11.74 9.41
CA GLU A 77 -44.78 12.41 8.94
C GLU A 77 -45.91 12.51 9.98
N GLU A 78 -45.70 12.05 11.21
CA GLU A 78 -46.73 12.06 12.25
C GLU A 78 -46.15 12.43 13.61
N ASP A 79 -45.62 13.66 13.75
CA ASP A 79 -45.56 14.41 15.02
C ASP A 79 -44.81 15.74 14.82
N LEU A 80 -45.49 16.70 14.22
CA LEU A 80 -45.08 18.12 14.17
C LEU A 80 -45.91 18.97 15.13
N GLU A 81 -46.30 18.39 16.27
CA GLU A 81 -46.96 19.10 17.35
C GLU A 81 -46.44 18.57 18.69
N ASN A 82 -45.17 18.87 19.04
CA ASN A 82 -44.72 19.23 20.40
C ASN A 82 -43.18 19.15 20.56
N ALA A 83 -42.60 20.27 20.98
CA ALA A 83 -41.36 20.46 21.74
C ALA A 83 -40.00 20.02 21.13
N GLU A 84 -39.21 21.05 20.81
CA GLU A 84 -37.76 21.07 20.60
C GLU A 84 -36.98 20.45 21.80
N PRO A 85 -35.90 19.72 21.53
CA PRO A 85 -34.57 20.22 21.90
C PRO A 85 -33.58 20.17 20.72
N PRO A 86 -32.57 21.06 20.67
CA PRO A 86 -31.69 21.23 19.53
C PRO A 86 -30.85 19.97 19.23
N PRO A 87 -30.50 19.70 17.96
CA PRO A 87 -29.72 18.54 17.59
C PRO A 87 -28.28 18.62 18.13
N PRO A 88 -27.66 17.49 18.54
CA PRO A 88 -26.26 17.47 18.92
C PRO A 88 -25.40 17.81 17.70
N THR A 89 -24.70 18.94 17.76
CA THR A 89 -23.69 19.34 16.78
C THR A 89 -22.60 18.26 16.72
N PRO A 90 -22.40 17.56 15.58
CA PRO A 90 -21.27 16.66 15.45
C PRO A 90 -19.98 17.51 15.45
N LEU A 91 -19.22 17.44 16.54
CA LEU A 91 -17.99 18.22 16.76
C LEU A 91 -16.81 17.79 15.85
N ILE A 92 -16.99 16.78 15.01
CA ILE A 92 -15.99 16.35 14.02
C ILE A 92 -16.74 16.02 12.73
N SER A 93 -16.75 16.95 11.78
CA SER A 93 -17.11 16.67 10.40
C SER A 93 -15.98 15.84 9.79
N VAL A 94 -16.22 14.53 9.63
CA VAL A 94 -15.28 13.66 8.93
C VAL A 94 -15.31 14.05 7.45
N PRO A 95 -14.18 14.45 6.84
CA PRO A 95 -14.13 14.77 5.42
C PRO A 95 -14.49 13.55 4.59
N ASP A 96 -15.38 13.74 3.62
CA ASP A 96 -15.77 12.70 2.68
C ASP A 96 -14.59 12.41 1.74
N LEU A 97 -13.89 11.30 1.97
CA LEU A 97 -12.69 10.90 1.20
C LEU A 97 -13.03 10.35 -0.19
N GLY A 98 -14.32 10.28 -0.54
CA GLY A 98 -14.83 9.85 -1.85
C GLY A 98 -14.87 10.95 -2.91
N PHE A 99 -14.36 12.16 -2.64
CA PHE A 99 -14.33 13.22 -3.63
C PHE A 99 -13.28 12.89 -4.71
N GLU A 100 -13.74 12.42 -5.88
CA GLU A 100 -12.98 12.48 -7.12
C GLU A 100 -12.65 13.95 -7.40
N GLY A 101 -11.47 14.37 -6.95
CA GLY A 101 -10.94 15.72 -7.17
C GLY A 101 -11.00 16.04 -8.66
N GLY A 102 -11.85 17.00 -9.03
CA GLY A 102 -11.88 17.52 -10.38
C GLY A 102 -10.50 18.08 -10.78
N PRO A 103 -10.17 18.11 -12.08
CA PRO A 103 -8.84 18.46 -12.60
C PRO A 103 -8.37 19.91 -12.30
N GLN A 104 -9.14 20.70 -11.55
CA GLN A 104 -8.83 22.11 -11.26
C GLN A 104 -7.99 22.33 -9.99
N ASP A 105 -7.95 21.41 -9.02
CA ASP A 105 -7.27 21.65 -7.74
C ASP A 105 -5.79 21.20 -7.70
N PHE A 106 -5.38 20.36 -8.66
CA PHE A 106 -4.02 19.81 -8.72
C PHE A 106 -2.96 20.85 -9.11
N GLY A 107 -3.31 21.85 -9.92
CA GLY A 107 -2.41 22.94 -10.29
C GLY A 107 -2.03 23.85 -9.11
N GLY A 108 -2.90 23.97 -8.11
CA GLY A 108 -2.61 24.68 -6.86
C GLY A 108 -1.70 23.90 -5.92
N LEU A 109 -1.75 22.57 -5.98
CA LEU A 109 -0.99 21.68 -5.10
C LEU A 109 0.49 21.61 -5.51
N ALA A 110 0.76 21.53 -6.81
CA ALA A 110 2.11 21.59 -7.39
C ALA A 110 2.86 22.87 -6.99
N LYS A 111 2.13 24.00 -6.93
CA LYS A 111 2.71 25.28 -6.53
C LYS A 111 2.99 25.37 -5.03
N LYS A 112 2.20 24.71 -4.18
CA LYS A 112 2.37 24.70 -2.71
C LYS A 112 3.43 23.71 -2.22
N HIS A 113 3.68 22.64 -2.96
CA HIS A 113 4.57 21.56 -2.55
C HIS A 113 5.73 21.28 -3.51
N GLY A 114 6.01 22.22 -4.43
CA GLY A 114 7.05 22.07 -5.44
C GLY A 114 8.45 21.79 -4.89
N GLU A 115 8.77 22.25 -3.68
CA GLU A 115 10.03 21.94 -2.99
C GLU A 115 10.15 20.44 -2.67
N ILE A 116 9.06 19.82 -2.17
CA ILE A 116 9.03 18.38 -1.86
C ILE A 116 9.05 17.58 -3.17
N TRP A 117 8.31 18.01 -4.19
CA TRP A 117 8.28 17.33 -5.48
C TRP A 117 9.65 17.36 -6.19
N ALA A 118 10.39 18.47 -6.10
CA ALA A 118 11.75 18.56 -6.62
C ALA A 118 12.72 17.59 -5.92
N LEU A 119 12.55 17.39 -4.61
CA LEU A 119 13.34 16.41 -3.86
C LEU A 119 12.97 14.96 -4.23
N VAL A 120 11.69 14.70 -4.51
CA VAL A 120 11.24 13.40 -5.05
C VAL A 120 11.81 13.15 -6.45
N ASP A 121 11.79 14.16 -7.32
CA ASP A 121 12.43 14.12 -8.65
C ASP A 121 13.94 13.85 -8.57
N ALA A 122 14.59 14.35 -7.52
CA ALA A 122 16.00 14.07 -7.22
C ALA A 122 16.25 12.66 -6.64
N GLY A 123 15.20 11.83 -6.50
CA GLY A 123 15.30 10.45 -6.03
C GLY A 123 15.42 10.30 -4.51
N ARG A 124 15.10 11.34 -3.73
CA ARG A 124 15.17 11.28 -2.27
C ARG A 124 14.02 10.49 -1.66
N THR A 125 14.31 9.78 -0.56
CA THR A 125 13.29 9.03 0.17
C THR A 125 12.42 9.95 1.04
N PRO A 126 11.15 9.59 1.33
CA PRO A 126 10.28 10.42 2.18
C PRO A 126 10.87 10.72 3.57
N LEU A 127 11.66 9.79 4.12
CA LEU A 127 12.36 9.98 5.39
C LEU A 127 13.47 11.04 5.28
N GLU A 128 14.27 11.01 4.23
CA GLU A 128 15.30 12.03 3.97
C GLU A 128 14.68 13.41 3.77
N ILE A 129 13.58 13.48 3.00
CA ILE A 129 12.86 14.72 2.74
C ILE A 129 12.27 15.29 4.04
N ALA A 130 11.72 14.45 4.92
CA ALA A 130 11.20 14.89 6.21
C ALA A 130 12.28 15.47 7.12
N GLN A 131 13.48 14.88 7.11
CA GLN A 131 14.64 15.38 7.86
C GLN A 131 15.15 16.71 7.28
N GLU A 132 15.19 16.84 5.95
CA GLU A 132 15.69 18.03 5.27
C GLU A 132 14.72 19.22 5.36
N THR A 133 13.42 18.96 5.26
CA THR A 133 12.37 20.00 5.31
C THR A 133 11.86 20.29 6.72
N GLY A 134 12.26 19.49 7.72
CA GLY A 134 11.76 19.60 9.10
C GLY A 134 10.26 19.33 9.24
N ARG A 135 9.64 18.68 8.24
CA ARG A 135 8.20 18.40 8.21
C ARG A 135 7.89 17.02 8.79
N PRO A 136 6.68 16.82 9.34
CA PRO A 136 6.25 15.49 9.78
C PRO A 136 6.27 14.48 8.63
N ILE A 137 6.81 13.29 8.90
CA ILE A 137 6.99 12.25 7.88
C ILE A 137 5.67 11.88 7.19
N GLY A 138 4.56 11.78 7.92
CA GLY A 138 3.25 11.47 7.33
C GLY A 138 2.75 12.56 6.38
N GLN A 139 3.11 13.83 6.60
CA GLN A 139 2.78 14.91 5.67
C GLN A 139 3.61 14.81 4.39
N VAL A 140 4.89 14.42 4.52
CA VAL A 140 5.77 14.20 3.36
C VAL A 140 5.29 13.01 2.54
N GLU A 141 4.97 11.88 3.18
CA GLU A 141 4.43 10.69 2.52
C GLU A 141 3.15 10.98 1.75
N LEU A 142 2.23 11.77 2.32
CA LEU A 142 1.01 12.19 1.64
C LEU A 142 1.32 13.01 0.37
N ILE A 143 2.23 13.98 0.46
CA ILE A 143 2.60 14.85 -0.66
C ILE A 143 3.33 14.06 -1.75
N VAL A 144 4.17 13.09 -1.37
CA VAL A 144 4.84 12.15 -2.28
C VAL A 144 3.81 11.26 -2.98
N GLY A 145 2.83 10.72 -2.24
CA GLY A 145 1.74 9.93 -2.82
C GLY A 145 0.93 10.71 -3.86
N LEU A 146 0.61 11.98 -3.56
CA LEU A 146 -0.08 12.88 -4.48
C LEU A 146 0.75 13.19 -5.73
N TYR A 147 2.08 13.31 -5.59
CA TYR A 147 3.00 13.45 -6.73
C TYR A 147 2.92 12.24 -7.67
N TRP A 148 2.98 11.02 -7.15
CA TRP A 148 2.90 9.80 -7.97
C TRP A 148 1.57 9.67 -8.68
N GLN A 149 0.46 9.91 -7.96
CA GLN A 149 -0.88 9.89 -8.54
C GLN A 149 -1.04 10.92 -9.67
N HIS A 150 -0.46 12.12 -9.51
CA HIS A 150 -0.45 13.15 -10.54
C HIS A 150 0.38 12.73 -11.77
N HIS A 151 1.54 12.11 -11.55
CA HIS A 151 2.40 11.67 -12.64
C HIS A 151 1.78 10.50 -13.44
N ASP A 152 1.07 9.60 -12.79
CA ASP A 152 0.40 8.47 -13.44
C ASP A 152 -0.89 8.88 -14.17
N SER A 153 -1.66 9.84 -13.64
CA SER A 153 -2.83 10.38 -14.34
C SER A 153 -2.46 11.10 -15.65
N HIS A 154 -1.30 11.79 -15.68
CA HIS A 154 -0.77 12.39 -16.90
C HIS A 154 -0.35 11.37 -17.97
N LYS A 155 0.04 10.15 -17.58
CA LYS A 155 0.33 9.07 -18.54
C LYS A 155 -0.96 8.46 -19.10
N GLN A 156 -2.00 8.32 -18.27
CA GLN A 156 -3.27 7.72 -18.67
C GLN A 156 -4.07 8.60 -19.64
N GLY A 157 -4.02 9.93 -19.48
CA GLY A 157 -4.70 10.90 -20.36
C GLY A 157 -4.08 11.07 -21.76
N ARG A 158 -2.98 10.39 -22.08
CA ARG A 158 -2.28 10.51 -23.38
C ARG A 158 -2.71 9.45 -24.41
N HIS A 159 -3.67 8.59 -24.08
CA HIS A 159 -4.15 7.52 -24.97
C HIS A 159 -5.33 7.89 -25.87
N ASP A 160 -5.95 9.08 -25.72
CA ASP A 160 -7.01 9.59 -26.59
C ASP A 160 -6.44 10.60 -27.61
N GLY A 161 -5.86 10.09 -28.69
CA GLY A 161 -5.42 10.86 -29.85
C GLY A 161 -5.71 10.09 -31.15
N PRO A 162 -6.34 10.72 -32.17
CA PRO A 162 -7.22 10.03 -33.10
C PRO A 162 -6.48 9.30 -34.22
N ARG A 163 -7.02 8.14 -34.60
CA ARG A 163 -7.01 7.64 -35.98
C ARG A 163 -8.38 7.13 -36.33
#